data_AF-A0A183Q3C6-F1
#
_entry.id   AF-A0A183Q3C6-F1
#
_cell.length_a   1.000
_cell.length_b   1.000
_cell.length_c   1.000
_cell.angle_alpha   90.00
_cell.angle_beta   90.00
_cell.angle_gamma   90.00
#
_symmetry.space_group_name_H-M   'P 1'
#
loop_
_entity.id
_entity.type
_entity.pdbx_description
1 polymer ?
#
loop_
_entity_poly.entity_id
_entity_poly.type
_entity_poly.pdbx_seq_one_letter_code
_entity_poly.pdbx_strand_id
1 'polypeptide(L)'
;MRTAGDVVKRVLWDEKIPQKCITIGYLDRFKGILEKPFDDFSWEPLDSLDYFTFGVPEHRIQYFKYKDIVVWDKRFRIDRVFGSSRSTKTIRDVIENYEKYCKTFRDIPDIQLSNIFDNVFLKWNTKVAEDTCSSESQTEVSLNETIKQRIKNKPNFFICQRVASPDFIEKALKVQSRICDTQPYYKDCCIDSKLFHLTLSTLRLEGSLQISECMEALKQVETELCRSVPTNQLTIKGVGNFHGRVLYAAVESNETLHFFVDQLNQILHEAGFHTDDQRKFKPHISLMKVGLVLFLKDLILNNP
;
A
#
# COMPACT_ATOMS: atom_id res chain seq x y z
N MET A 1 -7.28 -27.61 -2.73
CA MET A 1 -7.59 -26.18 -2.83
C MET A 1 -9.00 -26.06 -3.36
N ARG A 2 -9.85 -25.26 -2.71
CA ARG A 2 -11.22 -25.04 -3.14
C ARG A 2 -11.28 -24.26 -4.45
N THR A 3 -12.38 -24.36 -5.17
CA THR A 3 -12.55 -23.71 -6.49
C THR A 3 -12.78 -22.21 -6.35
N ALA A 4 -12.70 -21.47 -7.46
CA ALA A 4 -13.04 -20.05 -7.47
C ALA A 4 -14.51 -19.83 -7.05
N GLY A 5 -15.44 -20.66 -7.55
CA GLY A 5 -16.85 -20.60 -7.15
C GLY A 5 -17.08 -20.87 -5.66
N ASP A 6 -16.31 -21.76 -5.04
CA ASP A 6 -16.36 -21.97 -3.58
C ASP A 6 -15.94 -20.69 -2.84
N VAL A 7 -14.89 -20.00 -3.30
CA VAL A 7 -14.42 -18.74 -2.71
C VAL A 7 -15.46 -17.64 -2.87
N VAL A 8 -16.10 -17.54 -4.04
CA VAL A 8 -17.21 -16.59 -4.28
C VAL A 8 -18.33 -16.82 -3.28
N LYS A 9 -18.81 -18.06 -3.16
CA LYS A 9 -19.85 -18.42 -2.18
C LYS A 9 -19.40 -18.04 -0.77
N ARG A 10 -18.15 -18.33 -0.41
CA ARG A 10 -17.64 -17.98 0.92
C ARG A 10 -17.68 -16.48 1.20
N VAL A 11 -17.35 -15.65 0.22
CA VAL A 11 -17.39 -14.18 0.34
C VAL A 11 -18.84 -13.66 0.37
N LEU A 12 -19.74 -14.27 -0.39
CA LEU A 12 -21.17 -13.90 -0.40
C LEU A 12 -21.86 -14.21 0.92
N TRP A 13 -21.59 -15.39 1.50
CA TRP A 13 -22.34 -15.91 2.65
C TRP A 13 -21.67 -15.65 4.01
N ASP A 14 -20.39 -15.22 4.07
CA ASP A 14 -19.75 -14.85 5.34
C ASP A 14 -19.83 -13.35 5.60
N GLU A 15 -20.72 -12.95 6.50
CA GLU A 15 -20.85 -11.56 6.96
C GLU A 15 -19.55 -10.99 7.54
N LYS A 16 -18.65 -11.86 8.05
CA LYS A 16 -17.36 -11.43 8.60
C LYS A 16 -16.34 -11.04 7.51
N ILE A 17 -16.64 -11.29 6.24
CA ILE A 17 -15.78 -10.91 5.11
C ILE A 17 -16.40 -9.69 4.43
N PRO A 18 -15.87 -8.48 4.62
CA PRO A 18 -16.43 -7.31 3.96
C PRO A 18 -16.16 -7.36 2.46
N GLN A 19 -17.22 -7.56 1.67
CA GLN A 19 -17.17 -7.73 0.20
C GLN A 19 -16.47 -6.55 -0.50
N LYS A 20 -16.74 -5.31 -0.06
CA LYS A 20 -16.06 -4.07 -0.48
C LYS A 20 -14.53 -4.09 -0.38
N CYS A 21 -13.97 -4.96 0.45
CA CYS A 21 -12.52 -5.11 0.63
C CYS A 21 -11.94 -6.24 -0.22
N ILE A 22 -12.76 -6.96 -1.00
CA ILE A 22 -12.32 -8.02 -1.88
C ILE A 22 -12.13 -7.49 -3.31
N THR A 23 -11.02 -7.89 -3.94
CA THR A 23 -10.70 -7.57 -5.33
C THR A 23 -10.42 -8.87 -6.08
N ILE A 24 -10.90 -8.97 -7.31
CA ILE A 24 -10.83 -10.18 -8.12
C ILE A 24 -9.94 -9.92 -9.32
N GLY A 25 -8.91 -10.76 -9.47
CA GLY A 25 -8.11 -10.82 -10.68
C GLY A 25 -8.70 -11.84 -11.64
N TYR A 26 -9.17 -11.40 -12.80
CA TYR A 26 -9.74 -12.28 -13.83
C TYR A 26 -9.03 -12.10 -15.16
N LEU A 27 -9.02 -13.16 -15.96
CA LEU A 27 -8.44 -13.18 -17.29
C LEU A 27 -9.44 -12.64 -18.32
N ASP A 28 -9.18 -11.44 -18.83
CA ASP A 28 -9.89 -10.87 -19.95
C ASP A 28 -9.40 -11.48 -21.28
N ARG A 29 -10.30 -11.57 -22.27
CA ARG A 29 -10.00 -12.19 -23.57
C ARG A 29 -8.92 -11.43 -24.36
N PHE A 30 -8.81 -10.12 -24.16
CA PHE A 30 -7.95 -9.27 -24.98
C PHE A 30 -6.90 -8.51 -24.16
N LYS A 31 -7.21 -8.17 -22.90
CA LYS A 31 -6.37 -7.31 -22.06
C LYS A 31 -5.52 -8.05 -21.04
N GLY A 32 -5.57 -9.38 -21.02
CA GLY A 32 -4.87 -10.17 -20.00
C GLY A 32 -5.55 -10.09 -18.64
N ILE A 33 -4.79 -10.11 -17.56
CA ILE A 33 -5.39 -10.10 -16.21
C ILE A 33 -5.80 -8.67 -15.82
N LEU A 34 -7.08 -8.50 -15.51
CA LEU A 34 -7.65 -7.27 -14.97
C LEU A 34 -8.11 -7.48 -13.53
N GLU A 35 -8.10 -6.40 -12.76
CA GLU A 35 -8.59 -6.39 -11.37
C GLU A 35 -9.84 -5.52 -11.27
N LYS A 36 -10.86 -6.02 -10.57
CA LYS A 36 -12.05 -5.25 -10.19
C LYS A 36 -12.51 -5.58 -8.76
N PRO A 37 -13.16 -4.64 -8.06
CA PRO A 37 -13.82 -4.90 -6.77
C PRO A 37 -14.82 -6.04 -6.87
N PHE A 38 -15.00 -6.81 -5.80
CA PHE A 38 -15.96 -7.91 -5.75
C PHE A 38 -17.40 -7.45 -6.01
N ASP A 39 -17.75 -6.26 -5.51
CA ASP A 39 -19.08 -5.66 -5.64
C ASP A 39 -19.42 -5.26 -7.08
N ASP A 40 -18.43 -5.14 -7.97
CA ASP A 40 -18.63 -4.79 -9.39
C ASP A 40 -19.04 -6.01 -10.25
N PHE A 41 -19.04 -7.22 -9.68
CA PHE A 41 -19.40 -8.45 -10.39
C PHE A 41 -20.80 -8.91 -10.00
N SER A 42 -21.55 -9.35 -11.00
CA SER A 42 -22.74 -10.16 -10.72
C SER A 42 -22.40 -11.64 -10.64
N TRP A 43 -23.00 -12.30 -9.66
CA TRP A 43 -22.82 -13.71 -9.34
C TRP A 43 -24.04 -14.56 -9.68
N GLU A 44 -25.05 -13.95 -10.30
CA GLU A 44 -26.16 -14.69 -10.88
C GLU A 44 -25.68 -15.54 -12.08
N PRO A 45 -26.38 -16.64 -12.40
CA PRO A 45 -26.09 -17.41 -13.61
C PRO A 45 -26.02 -16.48 -14.83
N LEU A 46 -25.01 -16.67 -15.68
CA LEU A 46 -24.79 -15.80 -16.85
C LEU A 46 -26.03 -15.72 -17.77
N ASP A 47 -26.88 -16.74 -17.72
CA ASP A 47 -28.11 -16.86 -18.49
C ASP A 47 -29.25 -15.96 -17.98
N SER A 48 -29.12 -15.38 -16.78
CA SER A 48 -30.10 -14.44 -16.19
C SER A 48 -29.63 -12.98 -16.18
N LEU A 49 -28.44 -12.69 -16.69
CA LEU A 49 -27.87 -11.35 -16.67
C LEU A 49 -28.47 -10.44 -17.75
N ASP A 50 -28.74 -9.19 -17.38
CA ASP A 50 -29.06 -8.15 -18.35
C ASP A 50 -27.82 -7.73 -19.16
N TYR A 51 -28.03 -7.01 -20.27
CA TYR A 51 -26.95 -6.60 -21.18
C TYR A 51 -25.94 -5.62 -20.55
N PHE A 52 -26.27 -5.04 -19.39
CA PHE A 52 -25.47 -4.01 -18.72
C PHE A 52 -24.68 -4.55 -17.52
N THR A 53 -24.97 -5.78 -17.09
CA THR A 53 -24.38 -6.37 -15.90
C THR A 53 -23.10 -7.15 -16.21
N PHE A 54 -22.04 -6.82 -15.48
CA PHE A 54 -20.72 -7.43 -15.67
C PHE A 54 -20.62 -8.79 -14.96
N GLY A 55 -20.89 -9.87 -15.70
CA GLY A 55 -20.64 -11.24 -15.25
C GLY A 55 -19.25 -11.74 -15.68
N VAL A 56 -18.50 -12.36 -14.77
CA VAL A 56 -17.25 -13.06 -15.12
C VAL A 56 -17.37 -14.56 -14.87
N PRO A 57 -17.14 -15.39 -15.91
CA PRO A 57 -17.15 -16.84 -15.73
C PRO A 57 -16.10 -17.30 -14.72
N GLU A 58 -16.47 -18.23 -13.83
CA GLU A 58 -15.58 -18.74 -12.77
C GLU A 58 -14.22 -19.22 -13.27
N HIS A 59 -14.19 -19.87 -14.45
CA HIS A 59 -12.96 -20.41 -15.02
C HIS A 59 -11.93 -19.33 -15.42
N ARG A 60 -12.38 -18.08 -15.58
CA ARG A 60 -11.52 -16.92 -15.88
C ARG A 60 -10.95 -16.26 -14.64
N ILE A 61 -11.51 -16.53 -13.45
CA ILE A 61 -10.98 -15.99 -12.20
C ILE A 61 -9.63 -16.66 -11.89
N GLN A 62 -8.61 -15.82 -11.68
CA GLN A 62 -7.25 -16.25 -11.40
C GLN A 62 -6.91 -16.15 -9.91
N TYR A 63 -7.32 -15.06 -9.24
CA TYR A 63 -7.05 -14.87 -7.82
C TYR A 63 -8.07 -13.93 -7.14
N PHE A 64 -8.13 -14.01 -5.82
CA PHE A 64 -8.84 -13.10 -4.93
C PHE A 64 -7.87 -12.40 -3.99
N LYS A 65 -8.08 -11.11 -3.78
CA LYS A 65 -7.37 -10.30 -2.80
C LYS A 65 -8.34 -9.78 -1.74
N TYR A 66 -7.90 -9.73 -0.49
CA TYR A 66 -8.48 -8.90 0.56
C TYR A 66 -7.57 -7.68 0.76
N LYS A 67 -8.05 -6.50 0.36
CA LYS A 67 -7.24 -5.26 0.26
C LYS A 67 -6.00 -5.53 -0.60
N ASP A 68 -4.81 -5.41 -0.02
CA ASP A 68 -3.55 -5.68 -0.71
C ASP A 68 -3.08 -7.14 -0.53
N ILE A 69 -3.91 -8.02 0.06
CA ILE A 69 -3.55 -9.40 0.40
C ILE A 69 -4.13 -10.41 -0.57
N VAL A 70 -3.31 -11.13 -1.36
CA VAL A 70 -3.78 -12.34 -2.06
C VAL A 70 -4.19 -13.42 -1.06
N VAL A 71 -5.49 -13.69 -1.00
CA VAL A 71 -6.11 -14.69 -0.11
C VAL A 71 -6.36 -16.02 -0.81
N TRP A 72 -6.50 -16.01 -2.14
CA TRP A 72 -6.62 -17.21 -2.95
C TRP A 72 -6.01 -16.98 -4.33
N ASP A 73 -5.19 -17.89 -4.85
CA ASP A 73 -4.63 -17.81 -6.22
C ASP A 73 -4.56 -19.19 -6.87
N LYS A 74 -5.18 -19.32 -8.04
CA LYS A 74 -5.27 -20.56 -8.82
C LYS A 74 -3.91 -21.02 -9.35
N ARG A 75 -3.06 -20.08 -9.79
CA ARG A 75 -1.77 -20.35 -10.45
C ARG A 75 -0.71 -20.77 -9.44
N PHE A 76 -0.69 -20.09 -8.29
CA PHE A 76 0.25 -20.38 -7.20
C PHE A 76 -0.30 -21.35 -6.16
N ARG A 77 -1.50 -21.88 -6.37
CA ARG A 77 -2.24 -22.79 -5.46
C ARG A 77 -2.29 -22.30 -4.01
N ILE A 78 -2.57 -21.01 -3.85
CA ILE A 78 -2.72 -20.38 -2.53
C ILE A 78 -4.18 -20.51 -2.11
N ASP A 79 -4.43 -21.04 -0.92
CA ASP A 79 -5.76 -21.11 -0.30
C ASP A 79 -5.67 -20.67 1.16
N ARG A 80 -5.95 -19.39 1.40
CA ARG A 80 -6.11 -18.82 2.75
C ARG A 80 -7.56 -18.56 3.06
N VAL A 81 -8.48 -18.87 2.15
CA VAL A 81 -9.91 -18.64 2.35
C VAL A 81 -10.48 -19.71 3.27
N PHE A 82 -10.14 -20.97 2.98
CA PHE A 82 -10.62 -22.13 3.73
C PHE A 82 -9.55 -22.75 4.63
N GLY A 83 -8.29 -22.31 4.49
CA GLY A 83 -7.14 -23.02 5.03
C GLY A 83 -6.71 -24.13 4.08
N SER A 84 -5.40 -24.39 4.04
CA SER A 84 -4.82 -25.46 3.22
C SER A 84 -4.41 -26.63 4.11
N SER A 85 -4.28 -27.84 3.57
CA SER A 85 -3.93 -29.05 4.35
C SER A 85 -2.63 -28.96 5.17
N ARG A 86 -1.81 -27.92 4.98
CA ARG A 86 -0.57 -27.64 5.75
C ARG A 86 -0.64 -26.37 6.63
N SER A 87 -1.74 -25.62 6.60
CA SER A 87 -1.92 -24.37 7.34
C SER A 87 -3.37 -24.21 7.78
N THR A 88 -3.61 -24.19 9.09
CA THR A 88 -4.93 -23.96 9.71
C THR A 88 -5.44 -22.53 9.56
N LYS A 89 -4.61 -21.60 9.04
CA LYS A 89 -4.95 -20.19 8.90
C LYS A 89 -5.98 -19.98 7.77
N THR A 90 -7.08 -19.36 8.15
CA THR A 90 -8.24 -19.03 7.32
C THR A 90 -8.27 -17.54 7.00
N ILE A 91 -9.28 -17.10 6.24
CA ILE A 91 -9.43 -15.69 5.88
C ILE A 91 -9.75 -14.84 7.10
N ARG A 92 -10.33 -15.44 8.14
CA ARG A 92 -10.57 -14.76 9.43
C ARG A 92 -9.26 -14.38 10.08
N ASP A 93 -8.30 -15.29 10.13
CA ASP A 93 -6.96 -15.00 10.65
C ASP A 93 -6.27 -13.92 9.82
N VAL A 94 -6.48 -13.90 8.49
CA VAL A 94 -5.94 -12.85 7.63
C VAL A 94 -6.57 -11.49 7.95
N ILE A 95 -7.89 -11.44 8.14
CA ILE A 95 -8.62 -10.21 8.47
C ILE A 95 -8.24 -9.71 9.87
N GLU A 96 -8.26 -10.58 10.87
CA GLU A 96 -7.94 -10.23 12.26
C GLU A 96 -6.49 -9.77 12.39
N ASN A 97 -5.55 -10.48 11.74
CA ASN A 97 -4.16 -10.03 11.71
C ASN A 97 -3.99 -8.71 10.95
N TYR A 98 -4.76 -8.49 9.89
CA TYR A 98 -4.75 -7.22 9.18
C TYR A 98 -5.28 -6.07 10.05
N GLU A 99 -6.36 -6.29 10.80
CA GLU A 99 -6.95 -5.30 11.70
C GLU A 99 -6.08 -5.04 12.92
N LYS A 100 -5.53 -6.10 13.53
CA LYS A 100 -4.53 -6.00 14.60
C LYS A 100 -3.31 -5.24 14.12
N TYR A 101 -2.79 -5.57 12.94
CA TYR A 101 -1.72 -4.80 12.29
C TYR A 101 -2.13 -3.33 12.10
N CYS A 102 -3.34 -3.03 11.62
CA CYS A 102 -3.79 -1.64 11.49
C CYS A 102 -4.01 -0.93 12.83
N LYS A 103 -4.29 -1.65 13.94
CA LYS A 103 -4.33 -1.09 15.30
C LYS A 103 -2.92 -0.84 15.80
N THR A 104 -2.03 -1.84 15.77
CA THR A 104 -0.62 -1.69 16.13
C THR A 104 0.10 -0.63 15.29
N PHE A 105 -0.20 -0.50 13.99
CA PHE A 105 0.31 0.56 13.13
C PHE A 105 -0.23 1.96 13.49
N ARG A 106 -1.42 2.04 14.09
CA ARG A 106 -1.96 3.28 14.69
C ARG A 106 -1.38 3.56 16.08
N ASP A 107 -0.94 2.52 16.79
CA ASP A 107 -0.42 2.58 18.17
C ASP A 107 1.12 2.63 18.26
N ILE A 108 1.86 2.41 17.15
CA ILE A 108 3.30 2.68 17.08
C ILE A 108 3.46 4.19 17.05
N PRO A 109 4.07 4.81 18.08
CA PRO A 109 4.28 6.25 18.08
C PRO A 109 5.28 6.59 16.98
N ASP A 110 4.88 7.48 16.06
CA ASP A 110 5.83 8.27 15.29
C ASP A 110 6.65 9.12 16.28
N ILE A 111 7.85 8.66 16.65
CA ILE A 111 8.85 9.48 17.33
C ILE A 111 9.52 10.31 16.21
N GLN A 112 9.36 11.63 16.05
CA GLN A 112 8.62 12.71 16.70
C GLN A 112 8.49 13.85 15.67
N LEU A 113 7.43 14.65 15.75
CA LEU A 113 7.50 16.12 15.63
C LEU A 113 6.47 16.65 16.63
N SER A 114 6.89 17.00 17.84
CA SER A 114 7.45 18.30 18.25
C SER A 114 6.38 19.07 19.02
N ASN A 115 6.40 18.83 20.33
CA ASN A 115 5.97 19.67 21.46
C ASN A 115 4.86 20.70 21.27
N ILE A 116 4.02 20.75 22.32
CA ILE A 116 3.00 21.76 22.70
C ILE A 116 1.60 21.24 22.32
N PHE A 117 0.77 20.70 23.22
CA PHE A 117 0.28 21.32 24.46
C PHE A 117 0.10 20.33 25.64
N ASP A 118 0.77 20.67 26.74
CA ASP A 118 0.38 20.65 28.16
C ASP A 118 -0.46 19.51 28.80
N ASN A 119 0.22 18.84 29.73
CA ASN A 119 -0.24 18.19 30.96
C ASN A 119 -1.22 17.00 30.86
N VAL A 120 -0.66 15.79 30.71
CA VAL A 120 -1.12 14.63 31.52
C VAL A 120 0.10 13.82 31.98
N PHE A 121 0.40 13.89 33.28
CA PHE A 121 1.35 13.02 33.95
C PHE A 121 0.80 11.58 33.94
N LEU A 122 1.49 10.65 33.29
CA LEU A 122 1.19 9.22 33.42
C LEU A 122 1.82 8.69 34.71
N LYS A 123 0.98 8.51 35.73
CA LYS A 123 1.30 7.67 36.90
C LYS A 123 0.57 6.34 36.74
N TRP A 124 1.32 5.27 36.51
CA TRP A 124 0.77 3.92 36.46
C TRP A 124 0.77 3.33 37.87
N ASN A 125 -0.40 2.89 38.38
CA ASN A 125 -0.54 1.56 38.97
C ASN A 125 -1.96 1.17 39.43
N THR A 126 -2.37 0.01 38.91
CA THR A 126 -3.02 -1.16 39.55
C THR A 126 -4.12 -1.03 40.63
N LYS A 127 -5.24 -1.71 40.27
CA LYS A 127 -6.16 -2.55 41.08
C LYS A 127 -7.55 -2.00 41.51
N VAL A 128 -8.49 -2.94 41.36
CA VAL A 128 -9.82 -3.16 41.95
C VAL A 128 -11.04 -2.61 41.20
N ALA A 129 -12.04 -3.50 41.14
CA ALA A 129 -13.33 -3.50 40.47
C ALA A 129 -14.32 -2.45 40.98
N GLU A 130 -15.30 -2.07 40.15
CA GLU A 130 -16.73 -2.36 40.32
C GLU A 130 -17.55 -1.76 39.15
N ASP A 131 -18.76 -2.30 39.03
CA ASP A 131 -19.79 -2.17 37.99
C ASP A 131 -20.05 -0.77 37.41
N THR A 132 -20.52 -0.72 36.15
CA THR A 132 -21.94 -0.43 35.81
C THR A 132 -22.12 -0.35 34.29
N CYS A 133 -23.23 -0.95 33.83
CA CYS A 133 -23.75 -1.00 32.48
C CYS A 133 -24.24 0.36 31.97
N SER A 134 -23.90 0.73 30.74
CA SER A 134 -24.82 1.43 29.83
C SER A 134 -24.35 1.35 28.38
N SER A 135 -25.24 0.81 27.56
CA SER A 135 -25.25 0.75 26.10
C SER A 135 -25.22 2.16 25.49
N GLU A 136 -24.48 2.36 24.40
CA GLU A 136 -24.89 3.27 23.33
C GLU A 136 -24.09 3.04 22.03
N SER A 137 -24.85 2.75 20.98
CA SER A 137 -24.47 2.34 19.64
C SER A 137 -24.35 3.55 18.70
N GLN A 138 -23.18 4.22 18.65
CA GLN A 138 -22.98 5.38 17.74
C GLN A 138 -21.62 5.42 17.01
N THR A 139 -20.78 4.37 17.03
CA THR A 139 -19.37 4.48 16.61
C THR A 139 -19.06 4.04 15.17
N GLU A 140 -19.95 3.30 14.48
CA GLU A 140 -19.60 2.67 13.19
C GLU A 140 -19.80 3.54 11.93
N VAL A 141 -20.69 4.54 11.96
CA VAL A 141 -21.00 5.37 10.78
C VAL A 141 -19.91 6.41 10.51
N SER A 142 -19.43 7.09 11.56
CA SER A 142 -18.39 8.14 11.48
C SER A 142 -17.01 7.61 11.01
N LEU A 143 -16.67 6.38 11.40
CA LEU A 143 -15.40 5.74 11.03
C LEU A 143 -15.34 5.40 9.53
N ASN A 144 -16.48 5.02 8.93
CA ASN A 144 -16.58 4.67 7.52
C ASN A 144 -16.42 5.89 6.60
N GLU A 145 -16.96 7.05 6.97
CA GLU A 145 -16.76 8.30 6.23
C GLU A 145 -15.32 8.77 6.31
N THR A 146 -14.72 8.73 7.50
CA THR A 146 -13.30 9.08 7.71
C THR A 146 -12.36 8.18 6.88
N ILE A 147 -12.67 6.88 6.77
CA ILE A 147 -11.89 5.94 5.93
C ILE A 147 -12.09 6.24 4.44
N LYS A 148 -13.33 6.51 3.99
CA LYS A 148 -13.62 6.91 2.61
C LYS A 148 -12.87 8.19 2.23
N GLN A 149 -12.83 9.18 3.12
CA GLN A 149 -12.11 10.44 2.91
C GLN A 149 -10.59 10.23 2.90
N ARG A 150 -10.05 9.37 3.77
CA ARG A 150 -8.62 9.00 3.74
C ARG A 150 -8.21 8.28 2.46
N ILE A 151 -9.08 7.43 1.90
CA ILE A 151 -8.84 6.78 0.60
C ILE A 151 -8.93 7.79 -0.55
N LYS A 152 -9.91 8.71 -0.48
CA LYS A 152 -10.08 9.78 -1.45
C LYS A 152 -8.90 10.77 -1.44
N ASN A 153 -8.27 10.99 -0.31
CA ASN A 153 -7.15 11.93 -0.18
C ASN A 153 -5.78 11.27 -0.42
N LYS A 154 -5.73 9.97 -0.70
CA LYS A 154 -4.45 9.27 -0.91
C LYS A 154 -3.83 9.68 -2.25
N PRO A 155 -2.52 9.99 -2.29
CA PRO A 155 -1.82 10.25 -3.53
C PRO A 155 -1.94 9.08 -4.52
N ASN A 156 -2.11 9.40 -5.80
CA ASN A 156 -2.18 8.44 -6.90
C ASN A 156 -1.13 8.68 -7.99
N PHE A 157 -0.45 9.84 -7.98
CA PHE A 157 0.69 10.15 -8.82
C PHE A 157 1.88 10.57 -7.97
N PHE A 158 3.06 10.54 -8.57
CA PHE A 158 4.27 11.05 -7.96
C PHE A 158 5.25 11.52 -9.03
N ILE A 159 6.05 12.52 -8.66
CA ILE A 159 7.18 13.01 -9.43
C ILE A 159 8.43 12.36 -8.86
N CYS A 160 9.33 11.88 -9.72
CA CYS A 160 10.53 11.18 -9.29
C CYS A 160 11.72 11.41 -10.21
N GLN A 161 12.91 11.24 -9.64
CA GLN A 161 14.14 11.05 -10.41
C GLN A 161 14.37 9.55 -10.60
N ARG A 162 14.46 9.09 -11.85
CA ARG A 162 14.84 7.71 -12.16
C ARG A 162 16.32 7.48 -11.84
N VAL A 163 16.63 6.36 -11.23
CA VAL A 163 18.00 6.03 -10.83
C VAL A 163 18.61 5.11 -11.88
N ALA A 164 19.56 5.64 -12.65
CA ALA A 164 20.21 4.94 -13.76
C ALA A 164 21.70 4.63 -13.51
N SER A 165 22.24 4.97 -12.33
CA SER A 165 23.64 4.72 -12.00
C SER A 165 23.96 3.22 -12.01
N PRO A 166 24.88 2.73 -12.87
CA PRO A 166 25.23 1.32 -12.93
C PRO A 166 25.79 0.79 -11.60
N ASP A 167 26.64 1.56 -10.93
CA ASP A 167 27.22 1.22 -9.62
C ASP A 167 26.14 1.03 -8.55
N PHE A 168 25.13 1.91 -8.53
CA PHE A 168 24.00 1.77 -7.62
C PHE A 168 23.19 0.51 -7.94
N ILE A 169 22.85 0.30 -9.22
CA ILE A 169 22.02 -0.82 -9.66
C ILE A 169 22.68 -2.15 -9.27
N GLU A 170 23.97 -2.30 -9.53
CA GLU A 170 24.72 -3.50 -9.15
C GLU A 170 24.63 -3.78 -7.64
N LYS A 171 24.91 -2.76 -6.81
CA LYS A 171 24.85 -2.88 -5.35
C LYS A 171 23.44 -3.18 -4.85
N ALA A 172 22.42 -2.53 -5.40
CA ALA A 172 21.02 -2.75 -5.06
C ALA A 172 20.57 -4.18 -5.38
N LEU A 173 20.92 -4.69 -6.57
CA LEU A 173 20.63 -6.06 -6.97
C LEU A 173 21.36 -7.08 -6.09
N LYS A 174 22.59 -6.78 -5.65
CA LYS A 174 23.32 -7.62 -4.70
C LYS A 174 22.62 -7.70 -3.34
N VAL A 175 22.06 -6.60 -2.84
CA VAL A 175 21.24 -6.58 -1.61
C VAL A 175 20.00 -7.47 -1.79
N GLN A 176 19.25 -7.27 -2.87
CA GLN A 176 18.06 -8.09 -3.19
C GLN A 176 18.41 -9.58 -3.27
N SER A 177 19.49 -9.91 -3.98
CA SER A 177 19.95 -11.30 -4.17
C SER A 177 20.30 -11.95 -2.84
N ARG A 178 21.07 -11.26 -1.98
CA ARG A 178 21.44 -11.79 -0.67
C ARG A 178 20.23 -12.10 0.22
N ILE A 179 19.21 -11.25 0.17
CA ILE A 179 17.95 -11.48 0.90
C ILE A 179 17.23 -12.69 0.33
N CYS A 180 17.11 -12.79 -0.99
CA CYS A 180 16.44 -13.90 -1.66
C CYS A 180 17.17 -15.24 -1.50
N ASP A 181 18.50 -15.25 -1.45
CA ASP A 181 19.30 -16.44 -1.19
C ASP A 181 19.02 -17.00 0.21
N THR A 182 18.78 -16.12 1.17
CA THR A 182 18.46 -16.48 2.55
C THR A 182 16.98 -16.84 2.70
N GLN A 183 16.11 -16.10 2.02
CA GLN A 183 14.64 -16.18 2.12
C GLN A 183 14.01 -16.08 0.73
N PRO A 184 13.90 -17.20 -0.01
CA PRO A 184 13.50 -17.20 -1.43
C PRO A 184 12.11 -16.62 -1.71
N TYR A 185 11.23 -16.57 -0.73
CA TYR A 185 9.86 -16.04 -0.88
C TYR A 185 9.80 -14.53 -1.06
N TYR A 186 10.89 -13.79 -0.81
CA TYR A 186 10.93 -12.34 -1.07
C TYR A 186 11.29 -11.98 -2.51
N LYS A 187 11.53 -12.96 -3.38
CA LYS A 187 11.83 -12.70 -4.79
C LYS A 187 10.75 -11.87 -5.46
N ASP A 188 9.48 -12.16 -5.16
CA ASP A 188 8.32 -11.43 -5.67
C ASP A 188 8.14 -10.03 -5.04
N CYS A 189 8.90 -9.72 -3.98
CA CYS A 189 8.92 -8.39 -3.36
C CYS A 189 9.97 -7.46 -3.97
N CYS A 190 10.88 -7.98 -4.80
CA CYS A 190 11.95 -7.20 -5.40
C CYS A 190 11.37 -6.22 -6.42
N ILE A 191 11.75 -4.95 -6.31
CA ILE A 191 11.45 -3.95 -7.33
C ILE A 191 12.47 -4.11 -8.46
N ASP A 192 11.97 -4.18 -9.71
CA ASP A 192 12.83 -4.25 -10.90
C ASP A 192 13.77 -3.04 -10.96
N SER A 193 15.03 -3.25 -11.34
CA SER A 193 16.04 -2.19 -11.37
C SER A 193 15.67 -1.03 -12.29
N LYS A 194 14.91 -1.29 -13.36
CA LYS A 194 14.39 -0.25 -14.26
C LYS A 194 13.40 0.67 -13.56
N LEU A 195 12.80 0.23 -12.46
CA LEU A 195 11.82 0.97 -11.67
C LEU A 195 12.43 1.67 -10.46
N PHE A 196 13.73 1.56 -10.22
CA PHE A 196 14.37 2.32 -9.14
C PHE A 196 14.23 3.82 -9.40
N HIS A 197 13.72 4.51 -8.39
CA HIS A 197 13.46 5.93 -8.43
C HIS A 197 13.57 6.53 -7.03
N LEU A 198 13.95 7.80 -7.01
CA LEU A 198 13.85 8.68 -5.86
C LEU A 198 12.55 9.48 -6.02
N THR A 199 11.55 9.20 -5.19
CA THR A 199 10.32 10.00 -5.15
C THR A 199 10.65 11.40 -4.63
N LEU A 200 10.19 12.44 -5.34
CA LEU A 200 10.43 13.85 -5.03
C LEU A 200 9.17 14.51 -4.48
N SER A 201 8.03 14.24 -5.10
CA SER A 201 6.72 14.74 -4.67
C SER A 201 5.63 13.72 -4.96
N THR A 202 4.56 13.72 -4.17
CA THR A 202 3.39 12.85 -4.35
C THR A 202 2.14 13.70 -4.48
N LEU A 203 1.30 13.38 -5.46
CA LEU A 203 0.19 14.20 -5.91
C LEU A 203 -1.11 13.39 -5.92
N ARG A 204 -2.24 14.11 -5.81
CA ARG A 204 -3.55 13.59 -6.16
C ARG A 204 -4.06 14.28 -7.42
N LEU A 205 -4.25 13.52 -8.50
CA LEU A 205 -4.81 14.02 -9.77
C LEU A 205 -6.08 13.25 -10.12
N GLU A 206 -7.19 13.96 -10.35
CA GLU A 206 -8.51 13.42 -10.69
C GLU A 206 -8.76 13.54 -12.20
N GLY A 207 -8.46 12.46 -12.92
CA GLY A 207 -8.73 12.35 -14.36
C GLY A 207 -7.66 12.97 -15.26
N SER A 208 -7.90 12.91 -16.57
CA SER A 208 -6.92 13.29 -17.60
C SER A 208 -6.66 14.79 -17.70
N LEU A 209 -7.65 15.62 -17.35
CA LEU A 209 -7.50 17.09 -17.41
C LEU A 209 -6.45 17.58 -16.42
N GLN A 210 -6.57 17.19 -15.14
CA GLN A 210 -5.59 17.56 -14.11
C GLN A 210 -4.19 17.01 -14.40
N ILE A 211 -4.09 15.85 -15.05
CA ILE A 211 -2.80 15.32 -15.51
C ILE A 211 -2.19 16.27 -16.55
N SER A 212 -2.98 16.71 -17.54
CA SER A 212 -2.51 17.64 -18.57
C SER A 212 -2.10 18.99 -17.98
N GLU A 213 -2.92 19.54 -17.08
CA GLU A 213 -2.64 20.81 -16.40
C GLU A 213 -1.38 20.73 -15.53
N CYS A 214 -1.18 19.61 -14.80
CA CYS A 214 0.01 19.40 -14.00
C CYS A 214 1.26 19.30 -14.86
N MET A 215 1.19 18.58 -15.98
CA MET A 215 2.30 18.49 -16.93
C MET A 215 2.62 19.85 -17.55
N GLU A 216 1.61 20.67 -17.83
CA GLU A 216 1.81 22.01 -18.39
C GLU A 216 2.43 22.97 -17.38
N ALA A 217 1.96 22.96 -16.12
CA ALA A 217 2.55 23.73 -15.03
C ALA A 217 4.05 23.42 -14.86
N LEU A 218 4.42 22.13 -14.87
CA LEU A 218 5.82 21.70 -14.77
C LEU A 218 6.68 22.13 -15.98
N LYS A 219 6.09 22.20 -17.19
CA LYS A 219 6.81 22.69 -18.38
C LYS A 219 7.05 24.19 -18.32
N GLN A 220 6.08 24.97 -17.85
CA GLN A 220 6.21 26.43 -17.78
C GLN A 220 7.36 26.86 -16.86
N VAL A 221 7.58 26.11 -15.79
CA VAL A 221 8.65 26.37 -14.81
C VAL A 221 9.92 25.56 -15.05
N GLU A 222 10.01 24.80 -16.15
CA GLU A 222 11.11 23.87 -16.41
C GLU A 222 12.47 24.58 -16.31
N THR A 223 12.59 25.78 -16.90
CA THR A 223 13.84 26.55 -16.90
C THR A 223 14.23 27.00 -15.49
N GLU A 224 13.26 27.32 -14.63
CA GLU A 224 13.52 27.69 -13.23
C GLU A 224 13.92 26.46 -12.40
N LEU A 225 13.18 25.36 -12.52
CA LEU A 225 13.49 24.10 -11.85
C LEU A 225 14.88 23.59 -12.25
N CYS A 226 15.24 23.69 -13.53
CA CYS A 226 16.57 23.27 -14.00
C CYS A 226 17.72 24.01 -13.31
N ARG A 227 17.51 25.26 -12.87
CA ARG A 227 18.55 26.05 -12.17
C ARG A 227 18.76 25.61 -10.73
N SER A 228 17.76 25.01 -10.10
CA SER A 228 17.82 24.53 -8.72
C SER A 228 18.15 23.04 -8.60
N VAL A 229 18.34 22.34 -9.73
CA VAL A 229 18.74 20.91 -9.74
C VAL A 229 20.04 20.73 -8.95
N PRO A 230 20.10 19.77 -8.01
CA PRO A 230 21.32 19.46 -7.28
C PRO A 230 22.48 19.10 -8.23
N THR A 231 23.58 19.83 -8.15
CA THR A 231 24.78 19.57 -8.96
C THR A 231 25.73 18.57 -8.29
N ASN A 232 25.64 18.43 -6.97
CA ASN A 232 26.45 17.50 -6.19
C ASN A 232 25.90 16.08 -6.29
N GLN A 233 26.80 15.10 -6.30
CA GLN A 233 26.41 13.69 -6.29
C GLN A 233 25.68 13.36 -4.99
N LEU A 234 24.52 12.69 -5.10
CA LEU A 234 23.80 12.19 -3.94
C LEU A 234 24.52 10.97 -3.36
N THR A 235 24.82 11.02 -2.06
CA THR A 235 25.40 9.89 -1.33
C THR A 235 24.29 8.95 -0.87
N ILE A 236 24.45 7.67 -1.20
CA ILE A 236 23.54 6.60 -0.79
C ILE A 236 24.28 5.70 0.19
N LYS A 237 23.78 5.59 1.42
CA LYS A 237 24.46 4.86 2.49
C LYS A 237 23.50 4.02 3.30
N GLY A 238 23.79 2.73 3.36
CA GLY A 238 23.02 1.77 4.14
C GLY A 238 21.63 1.51 3.59
N VAL A 239 20.88 0.72 4.34
CA VAL A 239 19.47 0.40 4.05
C VAL A 239 18.62 0.74 5.26
N GLY A 240 17.40 1.18 5.00
CA GLY A 240 16.38 1.40 6.00
C GLY A 240 15.13 0.63 5.64
N ASN A 241 14.13 0.69 6.53
CA ASN A 241 12.82 0.16 6.24
C ASN A 241 11.71 1.13 6.64
N PHE A 242 10.59 1.09 5.93
CA PHE A 242 9.35 1.68 6.38
C PHE A 242 8.44 0.59 6.92
N HIS A 243 8.37 0.52 8.25
CA HIS A 243 7.46 -0.37 8.97
C HIS A 243 7.61 -1.85 8.55
N GLY A 244 8.83 -2.27 8.21
CA GLY A 244 9.15 -3.61 7.70
C GLY A 244 8.47 -3.99 6.38
N ARG A 245 7.79 -3.05 5.70
CA ARG A 245 7.09 -3.31 4.43
C ARG A 245 7.82 -2.83 3.20
N VAL A 246 8.66 -1.81 3.35
CA VAL A 246 9.48 -1.31 2.25
C VAL A 246 10.91 -1.33 2.72
N LEU A 247 11.77 -2.08 2.04
CA LEU A 247 13.21 -1.96 2.18
C LEU A 247 13.68 -0.88 1.19
N TYR A 248 14.45 0.07 1.66
CA TYR A 248 14.97 1.14 0.83
C TYR A 248 16.46 1.38 1.07
N ALA A 249 17.16 1.86 0.04
CA ALA A 249 18.47 2.47 0.18
C ALA A 249 18.29 3.91 0.68
N ALA A 250 18.98 4.27 1.76
CA ALA A 250 18.87 5.60 2.36
C ALA A 250 19.77 6.59 1.60
N VAL A 251 19.20 7.74 1.26
CA VAL A 251 19.96 8.87 0.70
C VAL A 251 20.33 9.79 1.86
N GLU A 252 21.60 10.17 1.95
CA GLU A 252 22.05 11.12 2.97
C GLU A 252 21.37 12.48 2.77
N SER A 253 21.19 13.22 3.88
CA SER A 253 20.56 14.54 3.82
C SER A 253 21.39 15.47 2.94
N ASN A 254 20.72 16.15 2.01
CA ASN A 254 21.35 17.01 1.03
C ASN A 254 20.50 18.28 0.90
N GLU A 255 21.04 19.42 1.34
CA GLU A 255 20.32 20.69 1.40
C GLU A 255 19.85 21.16 0.02
N THR A 256 20.67 20.99 -1.02
CA THR A 256 20.30 21.35 -2.40
C THR A 256 19.12 20.53 -2.91
N LEU A 257 19.04 19.24 -2.54
CA LEU A 257 17.91 18.37 -2.89
C LEU A 257 16.64 18.77 -2.13
N HIS A 258 16.77 19.09 -0.83
CA HIS A 258 15.64 19.59 -0.05
C HIS A 258 15.09 20.90 -0.65
N PHE A 259 15.97 21.85 -0.93
CA PHE A 259 15.60 23.12 -1.58
C PHE A 259 14.91 22.90 -2.93
N PHE A 260 15.45 22.01 -3.78
CA PHE A 260 14.83 21.66 -5.06
C PHE A 260 13.41 21.09 -4.89
N VAL A 261 13.22 20.18 -3.93
CA VAL A 261 11.91 19.56 -3.66
C VAL A 261 10.92 20.58 -3.09
N ASP A 262 11.37 21.49 -2.22
CA ASP A 262 10.53 22.54 -1.67
C ASP A 262 10.06 23.51 -2.76
N GLN A 263 10.95 23.92 -3.67
CA GLN A 263 10.59 24.72 -4.85
C GLN A 263 9.61 23.98 -5.77
N LEU A 264 9.83 22.69 -6.03
CA LEU A 264 8.93 21.85 -6.81
C LEU A 264 7.51 21.81 -6.20
N ASN A 265 7.42 21.58 -4.88
CA ASN A 265 6.13 21.54 -4.20
C ASN A 265 5.45 22.92 -4.20
N GLN A 266 6.20 24.00 -4.00
CA GLN A 266 5.67 25.36 -4.04
C GLN A 266 5.02 25.67 -5.40
N ILE A 267 5.70 25.33 -6.49
CA ILE A 267 5.17 25.51 -7.86
C ILE A 267 3.88 24.70 -8.07
N LEU A 268 3.85 23.45 -7.60
CA LEU A 268 2.66 22.61 -7.70
C LEU A 268 1.48 23.19 -6.92
N HIS A 269 1.73 23.73 -5.72
CA HIS A 269 0.73 24.41 -4.91
C HIS A 269 0.20 25.68 -5.56
N GLU A 270 1.08 26.51 -6.12
CA GLU A 270 0.70 27.72 -6.85
C GLU A 270 -0.14 27.40 -8.10
N ALA A 271 0.11 26.25 -8.74
CA ALA A 271 -0.69 25.74 -9.84
C ALA A 271 -1.99 25.04 -9.40
N GLY A 272 -2.28 24.98 -8.08
CA GLY A 272 -3.52 24.43 -7.53
C GLY A 272 -3.50 22.92 -7.26
N PHE A 273 -2.34 22.26 -7.32
CA PHE A 273 -2.20 20.84 -7.02
C PHE A 273 -1.90 20.61 -5.53
N HIS A 274 -2.48 19.56 -4.97
CA HIS A 274 -2.27 19.19 -3.58
C HIS A 274 -1.12 18.19 -3.47
N THR A 275 -0.08 18.53 -2.71
CA THR A 275 1.01 17.62 -2.34
C THR A 275 0.87 17.12 -0.89
N ASP A 276 1.60 16.07 -0.53
CA ASP A 276 1.58 15.51 0.84
C ASP A 276 2.50 16.33 1.77
N ASP A 277 2.05 17.54 2.14
CA ASP A 277 2.86 18.52 2.90
C ASP A 277 3.04 18.12 4.37
N GLN A 278 2.22 17.17 4.84
CA GLN A 278 2.19 16.72 6.22
C GLN A 278 3.42 15.87 6.57
N ARG A 279 4.16 15.39 5.56
CA ARG A 279 5.33 14.53 5.74
C ARG A 279 6.60 15.27 5.36
N LYS A 280 7.52 15.38 6.32
CA LYS A 280 8.88 15.84 6.05
C LYS A 280 9.51 14.97 4.95
N PHE A 281 9.98 15.62 3.88
CA PHE A 281 10.66 14.93 2.79
C PHE A 281 11.86 14.12 3.32
N LYS A 282 11.84 12.81 3.05
CA LYS A 282 12.92 11.89 3.44
C LYS A 282 13.36 11.11 2.20
N PRO A 283 14.48 11.50 1.55
CA PRO A 283 14.89 10.90 0.29
C PRO A 283 15.31 9.43 0.48
N HIS A 284 14.77 8.56 -0.37
CA HIS A 284 15.01 7.12 -0.31
C HIS A 284 14.74 6.47 -1.68
N ILE A 285 15.38 5.34 -1.95
CA ILE A 285 15.15 4.53 -3.15
C ILE A 285 14.64 3.17 -2.72
N SER A 286 13.39 2.87 -3.03
CA SER A 286 12.76 1.60 -2.66
C SER A 286 13.38 0.44 -3.44
N LEU A 287 13.87 -0.57 -2.73
CA LEU A 287 14.48 -1.78 -3.29
C LEU A 287 13.52 -2.96 -3.27
N MET A 288 12.73 -3.10 -2.21
CA MET A 288 11.77 -4.20 -2.07
C MET A 288 10.50 -3.68 -1.41
N LYS A 289 9.35 -4.20 -1.82
CA LYS A 289 8.06 -3.91 -1.22
C LYS A 289 7.36 -5.21 -0.86
N VAL A 290 7.34 -5.49 0.43
CA VAL A 290 6.66 -6.64 1.00
C VAL A 290 5.17 -6.37 0.96
N GLY A 291 4.48 -7.12 0.11
CA GLY A 291 3.03 -7.20 0.15
C GLY A 291 2.61 -7.63 1.56
N LEU A 292 1.54 -7.03 2.05
CA LEU A 292 0.92 -7.29 3.35
C LEU A 292 0.70 -8.80 3.64
N VAL A 293 0.50 -9.59 2.58
CA VAL A 293 0.49 -11.05 2.50
C VAL A 293 1.71 -11.75 3.10
N LEU A 294 2.90 -11.21 2.82
CA LEU A 294 4.20 -11.77 3.15
C LEU A 294 4.69 -11.22 4.49
N PHE A 295 4.41 -9.96 4.78
CA PHE A 295 4.68 -9.34 6.09
C PHE A 295 3.99 -10.09 7.23
N LEU A 296 2.71 -10.46 7.06
CA LEU A 296 1.99 -11.27 8.04
C LEU A 296 2.53 -12.71 8.16
N LYS A 297 3.15 -13.25 7.10
CA LYS A 297 3.81 -14.56 7.20
C LYS A 297 5.08 -14.49 8.05
N ASP A 298 5.90 -13.46 7.86
CA ASP A 298 7.12 -13.24 8.65
C ASP A 298 6.81 -13.03 10.13
N LEU A 299 5.80 -12.21 10.44
CA LEU A 299 5.40 -11.92 11.83
C LEU A 299 4.95 -13.16 12.60
N ILE A 300 4.31 -14.12 11.91
CA ILE A 300 3.83 -15.35 12.53
C ILE A 300 4.92 -16.43 12.56
N LEU A 301 5.90 -16.38 11.67
CA LEU A 301 7.03 -17.32 11.69
C LEU A 301 8.12 -16.91 12.70
N ASN A 302 8.20 -15.62 13.05
CA ASN A 302 9.25 -15.06 13.92
C ASN A 302 8.79 -14.73 15.36
N ASN A 303 7.55 -15.03 15.75
CA ASN A 303 7.11 -14.99 17.15
C ASN A 303 6.79 -16.42 17.61
N PRO A 304 7.64 -17.06 18.43
CA PRO A 304 7.40 -18.40 18.97
C PRO A 304 6.23 -18.45 19.96
#